data_AF-A0A6P5JL09-F1
#
_entry.id   AF-A0A6P5JL09-F1
#
_cell.length_a   1.000
_cell.length_b   1.000
_cell.length_c   1.000
_cell.angle_alpha   90.00
_cell.angle_beta   90.00
_cell.angle_gamma   90.00
#
_symmetry.space_group_name_H-M   'P 1'
#
loop_
_entity.id
_entity.type
_entity.pdbx_description
1 polymer ?
#
loop_
_entity_poly.entity_id
_entity_poly.type
_entity_poly.pdbx_seq_one_letter_code
_entity_poly.pdbx_strand_id
1 'polypeptide(L)'
;MGFKWELHQPQLFHSGTLTKLYIFALSQKNTDPLKELEKLLRAESPKEQPKMSPVKKITISLKINDPLVTKTAFATALKSLYTNETEVHMEDVLGVLASANILQFPTLFKKCVSLMKDGISPCTIQTYYLAACKYKEELLITACEKWLEMNLVPLIGKQIYLRTVPQELLQKVLKSHRLFTFSEFDLLKTTLYWVYLQLNLRLQSIPIYEAVLAFFNSFPKKCPFLERELGQKFLPVFHCLRLHGITKSKDLEDIKYINFFPEARIVRILANHYRSLESGGDMFHVKDLSTQAIRFGLLINQENKIYSEMIGVYGFFFEIKGIKHGDSSYSFYMQRIKYSDTNLPTIVYERSPVSLRQERLVKYEIRAQSLVDGNWQEFSTNTLTQKFGLIKSTSKSHTLKIETVGNPIFVTFAFLFPVS
;
A
#
# COMPACT_ATOMS: atom_id res chain seq x y z
N MET A 1 6.96 -31.94 -15.02
CA MET A 1 5.52 -32.26 -14.88
C MET A 1 5.04 -33.48 -15.68
N GLY A 2 5.77 -33.99 -16.68
CA GLY A 2 5.45 -35.28 -17.31
C GLY A 2 4.15 -35.34 -18.13
N PHE A 3 3.43 -34.22 -18.28
CA PHE A 3 2.20 -34.15 -19.07
C PHE A 3 2.48 -33.97 -20.55
N LYS A 4 1.60 -34.51 -21.38
CA LYS A 4 1.60 -34.36 -22.84
C LYS A 4 0.35 -33.62 -23.25
N TRP A 5 0.50 -32.62 -24.11
CA TRP A 5 -0.59 -31.87 -24.72
C TRP A 5 -0.40 -31.87 -26.23
N GLU A 6 -1.52 -32.05 -26.95
CA GLU A 6 -1.53 -31.94 -28.41
C GLU A 6 -1.94 -30.51 -28.77
N LEU A 7 -1.13 -29.85 -29.59
CA LEU A 7 -1.34 -28.48 -30.01
C LEU A 7 -1.32 -28.38 -31.54
N HIS A 8 -2.20 -27.56 -32.10
CA HIS A 8 -2.23 -27.24 -33.51
C HIS A 8 -1.10 -26.27 -33.86
N GLN A 9 -0.40 -26.58 -34.95
CA GLN A 9 0.78 -25.84 -35.42
C GLN A 9 0.58 -24.32 -35.56
N PRO A 10 -0.56 -23.79 -36.08
CA PRO A 10 -0.75 -22.34 -36.22
C PRO A 10 -0.72 -21.61 -34.87
N GLN A 11 -1.23 -22.26 -33.82
CA GLN A 11 -1.43 -21.64 -32.51
C GLN A 11 -0.13 -21.56 -31.69
N LEU A 12 0.92 -22.28 -32.12
CA LEU A 12 2.24 -22.21 -31.50
C LEU A 12 2.88 -20.83 -31.67
N PHE A 13 2.56 -20.13 -32.77
CA PHE A 13 3.14 -18.83 -33.11
C PHE A 13 2.66 -17.68 -32.24
N HIS A 14 1.56 -17.86 -31.50
CA HIS A 14 1.10 -16.89 -30.50
C HIS A 14 1.95 -16.89 -29.22
N SER A 15 2.78 -17.92 -29.01
CA SER A 15 3.70 -18.03 -27.87
C SER A 15 5.15 -17.89 -28.34
N GLY A 16 5.89 -16.94 -27.77
CA GLY A 16 7.30 -16.76 -28.10
C GLY A 16 8.17 -17.97 -27.78
N THR A 17 7.90 -18.64 -26.64
CA THR A 17 8.67 -19.81 -26.20
C THR A 17 8.37 -21.04 -27.04
N LEU A 18 7.09 -21.32 -27.33
CA LEU A 18 6.72 -22.47 -28.16
C LEU A 18 7.22 -22.30 -29.59
N THR A 19 7.18 -21.07 -30.13
CA THR A 19 7.75 -20.75 -31.45
C THR A 19 9.24 -21.05 -31.51
N LYS A 20 10.02 -20.59 -30.52
CA LYS A 20 11.47 -20.86 -30.46
C LYS A 20 11.78 -22.34 -30.38
N LEU A 21 11.05 -23.07 -29.54
CA LEU A 21 11.23 -24.52 -29.40
C LEU A 21 10.84 -25.27 -30.67
N TYR A 22 9.79 -24.82 -31.36
CA TYR A 22 9.37 -25.37 -32.63
C TYR A 22 10.42 -25.16 -33.72
N ILE A 23 10.95 -23.93 -33.86
CA ILE A 23 12.03 -23.62 -34.80
C ILE A 23 13.30 -24.42 -34.49
N PHE A 24 13.66 -24.55 -33.21
CA PHE A 24 14.80 -25.38 -32.80
C PHE A 24 14.60 -26.85 -33.18
N ALA A 25 13.41 -27.41 -32.94
CA ALA A 25 13.09 -28.77 -33.33
C ALA A 25 13.09 -28.99 -34.85
N LEU A 26 12.78 -27.96 -35.65
CA LEU A 26 12.90 -27.99 -37.11
C LEU A 26 14.36 -27.91 -37.58
N SER A 27 15.18 -27.05 -36.95
CA SER A 27 16.60 -26.89 -37.30
C SER A 27 17.43 -28.16 -37.10
N GLN A 28 17.06 -29.00 -36.13
CA GLN A 28 17.70 -30.31 -35.91
C GLN A 28 17.36 -31.35 -37.00
N LYS A 29 16.33 -31.10 -37.83
CA LYS A 29 15.86 -32.03 -38.86
C LYS A 29 16.32 -31.68 -40.29
N ASN A 30 17.28 -30.76 -40.47
CA ASN A 30 17.81 -30.35 -41.78
C ASN A 30 16.75 -29.81 -42.75
N THR A 31 15.83 -28.95 -42.29
CA THR A 31 15.01 -28.10 -43.18
C THR A 31 15.20 -26.63 -42.83
N ASP A 32 15.35 -25.81 -43.88
CA ASP A 32 15.68 -24.39 -43.81
C ASP A 32 14.54 -23.61 -43.12
N PRO A 33 14.70 -23.15 -41.87
CA PRO A 33 13.58 -22.72 -41.01
C PRO A 33 12.86 -21.48 -41.54
N LEU A 34 13.53 -20.65 -42.35
CA LEU A 34 12.98 -19.43 -42.95
C LEU A 34 12.01 -19.73 -44.12
N LYS A 35 12.31 -20.74 -44.94
CA LYS A 35 11.46 -21.12 -46.09
C LYS A 35 10.14 -21.76 -45.67
N GLU A 36 10.13 -22.45 -44.52
CA GLU A 36 8.91 -23.09 -44.00
C GLU A 36 8.01 -22.06 -43.30
N LEU A 37 8.59 -21.06 -42.65
CA LEU A 37 7.85 -19.92 -42.09
C LEU A 37 7.19 -19.05 -43.17
N GLU A 38 7.90 -18.77 -44.28
CA GLU A 38 7.34 -18.05 -45.44
C GLU A 38 6.21 -18.82 -46.14
N LYS A 39 6.27 -20.15 -46.19
CA LYS A 39 5.18 -20.99 -46.73
C LYS A 39 3.94 -20.96 -45.86
N LEU A 40 4.08 -20.81 -44.54
CA LEU A 40 2.97 -20.82 -43.59
C LEU A 40 2.26 -19.45 -43.52
N LEU A 41 3.01 -18.35 -43.58
CA LEU A 41 2.42 -17.00 -43.72
C LEU A 41 1.63 -16.83 -45.03
N ARG A 42 1.99 -17.60 -46.07
CA ARG A 42 1.24 -17.63 -47.35
C ARG A 42 0.02 -18.57 -47.34
N ALA A 43 -0.09 -19.48 -46.38
CA ALA A 43 -1.17 -20.48 -46.34
C ALA A 43 -2.49 -19.94 -45.73
N GLU A 44 -2.53 -18.67 -45.31
CA GLU A 44 -3.75 -17.99 -44.82
C GLU A 44 -4.75 -17.64 -45.94
N SER A 45 -4.40 -17.79 -47.22
CA SER A 45 -5.34 -17.60 -48.33
C SER A 45 -6.10 -18.88 -48.69
N PRO A 46 -7.43 -18.85 -48.86
CA PRO A 46 -8.23 -20.06 -49.06
C PRO A 46 -8.14 -20.54 -50.52
N LYS A 47 -7.42 -21.64 -50.77
CA LYS A 47 -7.66 -22.48 -51.94
C LYS A 47 -7.66 -23.96 -51.56
N GLU A 48 -8.58 -24.67 -52.19
CA GLU A 48 -9.10 -26.01 -51.93
C GLU A 48 -8.05 -27.09 -51.62
N GLN A 49 -8.40 -27.99 -50.70
CA GLN A 49 -7.56 -29.10 -50.24
C GLN A 49 -7.70 -30.33 -51.16
N PRO A 50 -6.58 -30.91 -51.63
CA PRO A 50 -6.51 -32.34 -51.90
C PRO A 50 -5.64 -33.05 -50.85
N LYS A 51 -6.24 -34.06 -50.22
CA LYS A 51 -5.67 -35.22 -49.50
C LYS A 51 -4.64 -34.93 -48.38
N MET A 52 -5.11 -35.11 -47.13
CA MET A 52 -4.32 -35.10 -45.90
C MET A 52 -3.14 -36.08 -45.98
N SER A 53 -1.93 -35.53 -46.06
CA SER A 53 -0.69 -36.25 -45.74
C SER A 53 -0.61 -36.51 -44.22
N PRO A 54 0.09 -37.55 -43.76
CA PRO A 54 0.13 -37.91 -42.35
C PRO A 54 0.71 -36.74 -41.55
N VAL A 55 -0.07 -36.24 -40.58
CA VAL A 55 0.32 -35.14 -39.70
C VAL A 55 1.64 -35.51 -39.02
N LYS A 56 2.75 -34.89 -39.46
CA LYS A 56 4.07 -35.10 -38.84
C LYS A 56 4.01 -34.58 -37.40
N LYS A 57 3.77 -35.48 -36.44
CA LYS A 57 3.81 -35.14 -35.01
C LYS A 57 5.25 -34.80 -34.62
N ILE A 58 5.48 -33.57 -34.17
CA ILE A 58 6.76 -33.12 -33.60
C ILE A 58 6.60 -33.07 -32.09
N THR A 59 7.41 -33.83 -31.37
CA THR A 59 7.41 -33.81 -29.90
C THR A 59 8.39 -32.74 -29.42
N ILE A 60 7.86 -31.73 -28.73
CA ILE A 60 8.64 -30.66 -28.09
C ILE A 60 8.66 -30.91 -26.59
N SER A 61 9.83 -30.80 -25.97
CA SER A 61 9.96 -30.87 -24.51
C SER A 61 10.20 -29.47 -23.93
N LEU A 62 9.34 -29.06 -23.01
CA LEU A 62 9.47 -27.82 -22.24
C LEU A 62 9.79 -28.17 -20.79
N LYS A 63 10.93 -27.69 -20.29
CA LYS A 63 11.31 -27.83 -18.88
C LYS A 63 10.77 -26.63 -18.11
N ILE A 64 9.93 -26.90 -17.10
CA ILE A 64 9.33 -25.89 -16.23
C ILE A 64 9.87 -26.12 -14.82
N ASN A 65 10.57 -25.13 -14.28
CA ASN A 65 11.16 -25.16 -12.94
C ASN A 65 10.41 -24.25 -11.94
N ASP A 66 9.34 -23.59 -12.38
CA ASP A 66 8.59 -22.65 -11.56
C ASP A 66 7.49 -23.38 -10.74
N PRO A 67 7.52 -23.32 -9.40
CA PRO A 67 6.54 -24.00 -8.55
C PRO A 67 5.14 -23.39 -8.61
N LEU A 68 5.00 -22.14 -9.08
CA LEU A 68 3.70 -21.48 -9.20
C LEU A 68 2.88 -22.01 -10.39
N VAL A 69 3.53 -22.74 -11.30
CA VAL A 69 2.87 -23.28 -12.48
C VAL A 69 2.16 -24.57 -12.09
N THR A 70 0.83 -24.52 -12.02
CA THR A 70 0.00 -25.70 -11.82
C THR A 70 -0.42 -26.29 -13.17
N LYS A 71 -0.80 -27.57 -13.17
CA LYS A 71 -1.31 -28.25 -14.37
C LYS A 71 -2.55 -27.55 -14.94
N THR A 72 -3.48 -27.15 -14.08
CA THR A 72 -4.74 -26.48 -14.44
C THR A 72 -4.44 -25.13 -15.06
N ALA A 73 -3.63 -24.31 -14.40
CA ALA A 73 -3.31 -22.97 -14.88
C ALA A 73 -2.54 -22.98 -16.21
N PHE A 74 -1.62 -23.92 -16.39
CA PHE A 74 -0.92 -24.06 -17.68
C PHE A 74 -1.85 -24.53 -18.79
N ALA A 75 -2.79 -25.44 -18.50
CA ALA A 75 -3.81 -25.85 -19.47
C ALA A 75 -4.70 -24.66 -19.87
N THR A 76 -5.09 -23.81 -18.92
CA THR A 76 -5.84 -22.57 -19.19
C THR A 76 -5.02 -21.60 -20.05
N ALA A 77 -3.72 -21.48 -19.81
CA ALA A 77 -2.83 -20.67 -20.64
C ALA A 77 -2.73 -21.20 -22.07
N LEU A 78 -2.65 -22.53 -22.27
CA LEU A 78 -2.69 -23.15 -23.59
C LEU A 78 -4.05 -22.99 -24.29
N LYS A 79 -5.16 -23.12 -23.54
CA LYS A 79 -6.51 -22.85 -24.07
C LYS A 79 -6.61 -21.41 -24.59
N SER A 80 -5.93 -20.48 -23.94
CA SER A 80 -5.90 -19.06 -24.35
C SER A 80 -5.16 -18.82 -25.66
N LEU A 81 -4.39 -19.79 -26.17
CA LEU A 81 -3.84 -19.71 -27.53
C LEU A 81 -4.93 -19.91 -28.59
N TYR A 82 -5.99 -20.65 -28.27
CA TYR A 82 -7.07 -20.97 -29.21
C TYR A 82 -8.23 -20.00 -29.16
N THR A 83 -8.42 -19.31 -28.03
CA THR A 83 -9.60 -18.50 -27.77
C THR A 83 -9.17 -17.17 -27.15
N ASN A 84 -9.57 -16.07 -27.77
CA ASN A 84 -9.28 -14.72 -27.27
C ASN A 84 -10.04 -14.41 -25.95
N GLU A 85 -11.13 -15.11 -25.67
CA GLU A 85 -12.03 -14.90 -24.53
C GLU A 85 -11.89 -15.95 -23.43
N THR A 86 -10.67 -16.34 -23.06
CA THR A 86 -10.52 -17.24 -21.90
C THR A 86 -10.84 -16.53 -20.59
N GLU A 87 -11.86 -17.02 -19.89
CA GLU A 87 -12.14 -16.64 -18.51
C GLU A 87 -11.01 -17.17 -17.62
N VAL A 88 -10.35 -16.25 -16.91
CA VAL A 88 -9.31 -16.57 -15.93
C VAL A 88 -9.90 -16.33 -14.55
N HIS A 89 -10.04 -17.40 -13.76
CA HIS A 89 -10.52 -17.30 -12.39
C HIS A 89 -9.45 -16.69 -11.48
N MET A 90 -9.90 -15.94 -10.47
CA MET A 90 -9.02 -15.25 -9.50
C MET A 90 -8.17 -16.23 -8.69
N GLU A 91 -8.67 -17.44 -8.43
CA GLU A 91 -7.94 -18.47 -7.67
C GLU A 91 -6.72 -18.99 -8.45
N ASP A 92 -6.86 -19.14 -9.77
CA ASP A 92 -5.82 -19.66 -10.66
C ASP A 92 -4.93 -18.57 -11.27
N VAL A 93 -5.27 -17.28 -11.10
CA VAL A 93 -4.63 -16.16 -11.81
C VAL A 93 -3.11 -16.13 -11.63
N LEU A 94 -2.61 -16.50 -10.44
CA LEU A 94 -1.19 -16.57 -10.14
C LEU A 94 -0.47 -17.63 -10.98
N GLY A 95 -1.06 -18.82 -11.10
CA GLY A 95 -0.51 -19.89 -11.91
C GLY A 95 -0.62 -19.59 -13.41
N VAL A 96 -1.67 -18.88 -13.83
CA VAL A 96 -1.86 -18.51 -15.24
C VAL A 96 -0.86 -17.44 -15.63
N LEU A 97 -0.60 -16.45 -14.75
CA LEU A 97 0.47 -15.46 -14.94
C LEU A 97 1.84 -16.12 -15.08
N ALA A 98 2.15 -17.07 -14.19
CA ALA A 98 3.40 -17.85 -14.24
C ALA A 98 3.56 -18.59 -15.57
N SER A 99 2.47 -19.23 -16.02
CA SER A 99 2.40 -19.96 -17.29
C SER A 99 2.55 -19.02 -18.49
N ALA A 100 1.90 -17.86 -18.47
CA ALA A 100 1.99 -16.85 -19.52
C ALA A 100 3.42 -16.30 -19.66
N ASN A 101 4.12 -16.10 -18.54
CA ASN A 101 5.52 -15.68 -18.55
C ASN A 101 6.43 -16.75 -19.19
N ILE A 102 6.24 -18.03 -18.83
CA ILE A 102 7.01 -19.14 -19.43
C ILE A 102 6.72 -19.28 -20.91
N LEU A 103 5.47 -19.15 -21.32
CA LEU A 103 5.07 -19.20 -22.73
C LEU A 103 5.49 -17.94 -23.50
N GLN A 104 5.96 -16.88 -22.83
CA GLN A 104 6.18 -15.56 -23.44
C GLN A 104 4.94 -15.12 -24.22
N PHE A 105 3.78 -15.10 -23.55
CA PHE A 105 2.49 -14.72 -24.13
C PHE A 105 2.00 -13.38 -23.54
N PRO A 106 2.34 -12.22 -24.17
CA PRO A 106 2.18 -10.92 -23.54
C PRO A 106 0.73 -10.48 -23.34
N THR A 107 -0.19 -10.88 -24.23
CA THR A 107 -1.61 -10.50 -24.15
C THR A 107 -2.28 -11.15 -22.93
N LEU A 108 -2.08 -12.46 -22.73
CA LEU A 108 -2.54 -13.17 -21.55
C LEU A 108 -1.87 -12.63 -20.28
N PHE A 109 -0.57 -12.36 -20.33
CA PHE A 109 0.16 -11.78 -19.19
C PHE A 109 -0.45 -10.45 -18.74
N LYS A 110 -0.67 -9.51 -19.68
CA LYS A 110 -1.32 -8.21 -19.38
C LYS A 110 -2.74 -8.38 -18.85
N LYS A 111 -3.52 -9.32 -19.40
CA LYS A 111 -4.88 -9.63 -18.92
C LYS A 111 -4.85 -10.10 -17.46
N CYS A 112 -3.94 -11.01 -17.11
CA CYS A 112 -3.76 -11.46 -15.72
C CYS A 112 -3.35 -10.31 -14.79
N VAL A 113 -2.43 -9.44 -15.23
CA VAL A 113 -2.03 -8.27 -14.43
C VAL A 113 -3.22 -7.34 -14.15
N SER A 114 -4.10 -7.10 -15.12
CA SER A 114 -5.32 -6.30 -14.91
C SER A 114 -6.23 -6.94 -13.87
N LEU A 115 -6.53 -8.23 -14.02
CA LEU A 115 -7.36 -8.97 -13.06
C LEU A 115 -6.76 -8.97 -11.65
N MET A 116 -5.43 -9.11 -11.55
CA MET A 116 -4.74 -9.06 -10.26
C MET A 116 -4.79 -7.68 -9.62
N LYS A 117 -4.72 -6.59 -10.40
CA LYS A 117 -4.88 -5.22 -9.88
C LYS A 117 -6.27 -5.00 -9.29
N ASP A 118 -7.31 -5.50 -9.96
CA ASP A 118 -8.69 -5.36 -9.49
C ASP A 118 -8.97 -6.28 -8.28
N GLY A 119 -8.22 -7.37 -8.17
CA GLY A 119 -8.31 -8.38 -7.11
C GLY A 119 -7.44 -8.17 -5.87
N ILE A 120 -6.83 -6.99 -5.68
CA ILE A 120 -5.96 -6.75 -4.52
C ILE A 120 -6.83 -6.68 -3.26
N SER A 121 -6.53 -7.55 -2.31
CA SER A 121 -7.21 -7.65 -1.02
C SER A 121 -6.21 -8.00 0.08
N PRO A 122 -6.62 -7.93 1.37
CA PRO A 122 -5.74 -8.28 2.48
C PRO A 122 -5.13 -9.69 2.39
N CYS A 123 -5.84 -10.66 1.80
CA CYS A 123 -5.34 -12.03 1.67
C CYS A 123 -4.47 -12.24 0.42
N THR A 124 -4.66 -11.47 -0.66
CA THR A 124 -3.93 -11.64 -1.93
C THR A 124 -2.70 -10.75 -2.06
N ILE A 125 -2.59 -9.67 -1.27
CA ILE A 125 -1.52 -8.69 -1.44
C ILE A 125 -0.10 -9.28 -1.34
N GLN A 126 0.14 -10.19 -0.41
CA GLN A 126 1.46 -10.81 -0.25
C GLN A 126 1.82 -11.61 -1.50
N THR A 127 0.93 -12.48 -1.95
CA THR A 127 1.19 -13.38 -3.08
C THR A 127 1.33 -12.59 -4.38
N TYR A 128 0.51 -11.55 -4.57
CA TYR A 128 0.56 -10.69 -5.75
C TYR A 128 1.85 -9.86 -5.78
N TYR A 129 2.25 -9.26 -4.65
CA TYR A 129 3.51 -8.49 -4.58
C TYR A 129 4.73 -9.38 -4.83
N LEU A 130 4.80 -10.58 -4.25
CA LEU A 130 5.91 -11.51 -4.47
C LEU A 130 5.97 -12.00 -5.92
N ALA A 131 4.82 -12.30 -6.53
CA ALA A 131 4.74 -12.65 -7.94
C ALA A 131 5.19 -11.49 -8.83
N ALA A 132 4.73 -10.27 -8.55
CA ALA A 132 5.11 -9.08 -9.30
C ALA A 132 6.62 -8.81 -9.24
N CYS A 133 7.24 -8.97 -8.06
CA CYS A 133 8.70 -8.86 -7.90
C CYS A 133 9.44 -9.95 -8.68
N LYS A 134 8.95 -11.20 -8.64
CA LYS A 134 9.57 -12.34 -9.34
C LYS A 134 9.53 -12.18 -10.86
N TYR A 135 8.42 -11.68 -11.40
CA TYR A 135 8.24 -11.48 -12.84
C TYR A 135 8.63 -10.06 -13.31
N LYS A 136 9.11 -9.21 -12.41
CA LYS A 136 9.54 -7.82 -12.68
C LYS A 136 8.45 -6.93 -13.32
N GLU A 137 7.21 -7.10 -12.87
CA GLU A 137 6.07 -6.32 -13.37
C GLU A 137 5.83 -5.08 -12.50
N GLU A 138 6.34 -3.92 -12.93
CA GLU A 138 6.31 -2.68 -12.15
C GLU A 138 4.91 -2.12 -11.90
N LEU A 139 3.99 -2.30 -12.84
CA LEU A 139 2.62 -1.80 -12.71
C LEU A 139 1.88 -2.48 -11.56
N LEU A 140 2.08 -3.80 -11.40
CA LEU A 140 1.48 -4.57 -10.31
C LEU A 140 2.15 -4.27 -8.97
N ILE A 141 3.48 -4.11 -8.94
CA ILE A 141 4.22 -3.67 -7.74
C ILE A 141 3.66 -2.34 -7.23
N THR A 142 3.55 -1.36 -8.13
CA THR A 142 3.05 -0.01 -7.80
C THR A 142 1.59 -0.06 -7.34
N ALA A 143 0.77 -0.92 -7.93
CA ALA A 143 -0.63 -1.10 -7.51
C ALA A 143 -0.73 -1.69 -6.09
N CYS A 144 0.09 -2.70 -5.76
CA CYS A 144 0.17 -3.26 -4.41
C CYS A 144 0.66 -2.22 -3.39
N GLU A 145 1.69 -1.44 -3.73
CA GLU A 145 2.21 -0.36 -2.88
C GLU A 145 1.14 0.70 -2.60
N LYS A 146 0.47 1.23 -3.64
CA LYS A 146 -0.61 2.22 -3.50
C LYS A 146 -1.81 1.70 -2.72
N TRP A 147 -2.22 0.47 -2.96
CA TRP A 147 -3.34 -0.12 -2.23
C TRP A 147 -3.01 -0.27 -0.75
N LEU A 148 -1.77 -0.67 -0.42
CA LEU A 148 -1.32 -0.79 0.97
C LEU A 148 -1.17 0.58 1.65
N GLU A 149 -0.71 1.61 0.93
CA GLU A 149 -0.65 3.00 1.43
C GLU A 149 -1.99 3.49 2.00
N MET A 150 -3.13 3.07 1.42
CA MET A 150 -4.46 3.48 1.90
C MET A 150 -5.03 2.53 2.95
N ASN A 151 -4.73 1.23 2.84
CA ASN A 151 -5.42 0.19 3.60
C ASN A 151 -4.61 -0.36 4.79
N LEU A 152 -3.34 0.02 4.96
CA LEU A 152 -2.46 -0.50 6.01
C LEU A 152 -3.06 -0.30 7.41
N VAL A 153 -3.39 0.93 7.79
CA VAL A 153 -3.95 1.26 9.11
C VAL A 153 -5.45 0.97 9.21
N PRO A 154 -6.31 1.41 8.27
CA PRO A 154 -7.76 1.29 8.45
C PRO A 154 -8.31 -0.13 8.29
N LEU A 155 -7.69 -0.96 7.43
CA LEU A 155 -8.17 -2.29 7.07
C LEU A 155 -7.24 -3.40 7.57
N ILE A 156 -6.00 -3.46 7.09
CA ILE A 156 -5.07 -4.57 7.38
C ILE A 156 -4.64 -4.58 8.84
N GLY A 157 -4.45 -3.40 9.45
CA GLY A 157 -4.12 -3.26 10.86
C GLY A 157 -5.14 -3.89 11.81
N LYS A 158 -6.35 -4.18 11.31
CA LYS A 158 -7.44 -4.84 12.03
C LYS A 158 -7.67 -6.29 11.59
N GLN A 159 -6.79 -6.85 10.76
CA GLN A 159 -6.88 -8.24 10.29
C GLN A 159 -5.60 -9.06 10.54
N ILE A 160 -5.76 -10.37 10.75
CA ILE A 160 -4.63 -11.29 10.97
C ILE A 160 -3.65 -11.33 9.78
N TYR A 161 -4.14 -10.97 8.59
CA TYR A 161 -3.35 -10.86 7.36
C TYR A 161 -2.23 -9.82 7.45
N LEU A 162 -2.20 -8.93 8.44
CA LEU A 162 -1.03 -8.07 8.66
C LEU A 162 0.29 -8.87 8.70
N ARG A 163 0.28 -10.09 9.25
CA ARG A 163 1.46 -10.98 9.29
C ARG A 163 2.00 -11.39 7.92
N THR A 164 1.20 -11.32 6.87
CA THR A 164 1.61 -11.74 5.52
C THR A 164 2.38 -10.65 4.80
N VAL A 165 2.29 -9.40 5.26
CA VAL A 165 2.94 -8.25 4.61
C VAL A 165 4.47 -8.39 4.71
N PRO A 166 5.19 -8.45 3.58
CA PRO A 166 6.65 -8.52 3.56
C PRO A 166 7.29 -7.26 4.16
N GLN A 167 8.41 -7.45 4.85
CA GLN A 167 9.14 -6.34 5.49
C GLN A 167 9.59 -5.26 4.50
N GLU A 168 10.02 -5.63 3.29
CA GLU A 168 10.45 -4.67 2.26
C GLU A 168 9.31 -3.78 1.79
N LEU A 169 8.14 -4.38 1.52
CA LEU A 169 6.94 -3.67 1.12
C LEU A 169 6.48 -2.71 2.24
N LEU A 170 6.48 -3.18 3.49
CA LEU A 170 6.12 -2.35 4.64
C LEU A 170 7.05 -1.14 4.77
N GLN A 171 8.37 -1.31 4.64
CA GLN A 171 9.32 -0.20 4.69
C GLN A 171 9.08 0.85 3.61
N LYS A 172 8.82 0.43 2.37
CA LYS A 172 8.51 1.36 1.28
C LYS A 172 7.24 2.16 1.57
N VAL A 173 6.18 1.49 2.02
CA VAL A 173 4.91 2.15 2.35
C VAL A 173 5.05 3.10 3.52
N LEU A 174 5.78 2.73 4.59
CA LEU A 174 6.01 3.61 5.74
C LEU A 174 6.78 4.90 5.38
N LYS A 175 7.68 4.83 4.39
CA LYS A 175 8.41 6.00 3.86
C LYS A 175 7.57 6.85 2.92
N SER A 176 6.49 6.30 2.37
CA SER A 176 5.66 7.01 1.41
C SER A 176 4.94 8.20 2.04
N HIS A 177 4.99 9.34 1.35
CA HIS A 177 4.26 10.54 1.74
C HIS A 177 2.74 10.41 1.51
N ARG A 178 2.31 9.42 0.70
CA ARG A 178 0.90 9.14 0.39
C ARG A 178 0.23 8.22 1.41
N LEU A 179 0.99 7.62 2.32
CA LEU A 179 0.45 6.72 3.32
C LEU A 179 -0.60 7.42 4.19
N PHE A 180 -1.81 6.87 4.19
CA PHE A 180 -2.91 7.28 5.04
C PHE A 180 -2.78 6.66 6.44
N THR A 181 -2.95 7.50 7.45
CA THR A 181 -3.09 7.07 8.84
C THR A 181 -4.00 8.05 9.59
N PHE A 182 -4.75 7.56 10.57
CA PHE A 182 -5.56 8.42 11.46
C PHE A 182 -4.66 9.30 12.33
N SER A 183 -3.59 8.70 12.87
CA SER A 183 -2.55 9.40 13.63
C SER A 183 -1.20 8.67 13.49
N GLU A 184 -0.10 9.33 13.81
CA GLU A 184 1.22 8.66 13.85
C GLU A 184 1.26 7.56 14.94
N PHE A 185 0.45 7.69 15.99
CA PHE A 185 0.36 6.66 17.03
C PHE A 185 -0.40 5.42 16.56
N ASP A 186 -1.47 5.58 15.77
CA ASP A 186 -2.16 4.43 15.16
C ASP A 186 -1.24 3.66 14.21
N LEU A 187 -0.41 4.37 13.44
CA LEU A 187 0.59 3.74 12.58
C LEU A 187 1.64 2.97 13.40
N LEU A 188 2.07 3.53 14.54
CA LEU A 188 2.96 2.83 15.46
C LEU A 188 2.30 1.56 16.01
N LYS A 189 1.04 1.62 16.48
CA LYS A 189 0.28 0.45 16.94
C LYS A 189 0.19 -0.62 15.86
N THR A 190 -0.17 -0.27 14.63
CA THR A 190 -0.20 -1.21 13.50
C THR A 190 1.16 -1.86 13.29
N THR A 191 2.25 -1.11 13.37
CA THR A 191 3.60 -1.66 13.21
C THR A 191 4.00 -2.60 14.36
N LEU A 192 3.59 -2.29 15.59
CA LEU A 192 3.78 -3.15 16.76
C LEU A 192 2.98 -4.46 16.64
N TYR A 193 1.73 -4.38 16.20
CA TYR A 193 0.93 -5.57 15.87
C TYR A 193 1.61 -6.44 14.81
N TRP A 194 2.15 -5.81 13.76
CA TRP A 194 2.88 -6.55 12.73
C TRP A 194 4.05 -7.34 13.33
N VAL A 195 4.90 -6.72 14.15
CA VAL A 195 6.01 -7.43 14.84
C VAL A 195 5.49 -8.55 15.73
N TYR A 196 4.46 -8.28 16.53
CA TYR A 196 3.89 -9.27 17.44
C TYR A 196 3.36 -10.50 16.69
N LEU A 197 2.68 -10.29 15.57
CA LEU A 197 2.15 -11.36 14.73
C LEU A 197 3.26 -12.14 13.99
N GLN A 198 4.38 -11.49 13.63
CA GLN A 198 5.56 -12.18 13.08
C GLN A 198 6.21 -13.12 14.10
N LEU A 199 6.19 -12.76 15.38
CA LEU A 199 6.74 -13.60 16.46
C LEU A 199 5.78 -14.73 16.87
N ASN A 200 4.47 -14.49 16.77
CA ASN A 200 3.42 -15.40 17.23
C ASN A 200 2.61 -16.00 16.07
N LEU A 201 3.28 -16.80 15.23
CA LEU A 201 2.69 -17.36 13.99
C LEU A 201 1.45 -18.26 14.22
N ARG A 202 1.26 -18.78 15.44
CA ARG A 202 0.14 -19.68 15.78
C ARG A 202 -1.18 -18.96 16.02
N LEU A 203 -1.19 -17.64 16.10
CA LEU A 203 -2.41 -16.88 16.35
C LEU A 203 -3.36 -16.90 15.16
N GLN A 204 -4.66 -17.04 15.46
CA GLN A 204 -5.75 -17.03 14.47
C GLN A 204 -6.56 -15.73 14.50
N SER A 205 -6.47 -14.96 15.58
CA SER A 205 -7.14 -13.67 15.76
C SER A 205 -6.15 -12.57 16.14
N ILE A 206 -6.56 -11.32 15.97
CA ILE A 206 -5.79 -10.18 16.45
C ILE A 206 -5.91 -10.07 17.97
N PRO A 207 -4.78 -9.92 18.67
CA PRO A 207 -4.80 -9.67 20.11
C PRO A 207 -5.37 -8.28 20.43
N ILE A 208 -5.93 -8.14 21.63
CA ILE A 208 -6.18 -6.82 22.22
C ILE A 208 -4.86 -6.06 22.42
N TYR A 209 -4.92 -4.73 22.42
CA TYR A 209 -3.72 -3.88 22.50
C TYR A 209 -2.94 -4.12 23.79
N GLU A 210 -3.65 -4.30 24.89
CA GLU A 210 -3.10 -4.53 26.23
C GLU A 210 -2.28 -5.83 26.30
N ALA A 211 -2.68 -6.86 25.54
CA ALA A 211 -1.93 -8.12 25.46
C ALA A 211 -0.60 -7.92 24.73
N VAL A 212 -0.58 -7.08 23.69
CA VAL A 212 0.66 -6.73 22.96
C VAL A 212 1.58 -5.90 23.86
N LEU A 213 1.03 -4.94 24.60
CA LEU A 213 1.79 -4.16 25.58
C LEU A 213 2.40 -5.06 26.66
N ALA A 214 1.60 -5.96 27.24
CA ALA A 214 2.05 -6.89 28.26
C ALA A 214 3.15 -7.84 27.74
N PHE A 215 3.02 -8.32 26.50
CA PHE A 215 4.02 -9.17 25.88
C PHE A 215 5.38 -8.48 25.77
N PHE A 216 5.44 -7.27 25.22
CA PHE A 216 6.72 -6.57 25.09
C PHE A 216 7.26 -6.08 26.45
N ASN A 217 6.39 -5.71 27.38
CA ASN A 217 6.80 -5.33 28.73
C ASN A 217 7.28 -6.53 29.59
N SER A 218 6.92 -7.76 29.23
CA SER A 218 7.42 -8.98 29.91
C SER A 218 8.93 -9.17 29.76
N PHE A 219 9.54 -8.54 28.76
CA PHE A 219 10.97 -8.60 28.53
C PHE A 219 11.76 -7.81 29.59
N PRO A 220 12.96 -8.27 29.99
CA PRO A 220 13.83 -7.55 30.93
C PRO A 220 14.04 -6.07 30.57
N LYS A 221 13.78 -5.18 31.53
CA LYS A 221 13.91 -3.70 31.37
C LYS A 221 15.31 -3.21 31.02
N LYS A 222 16.34 -4.02 31.31
CA LYS A 222 17.74 -3.68 31.00
C LYS A 222 18.04 -3.68 29.50
N CYS A 223 17.24 -4.37 28.69
CA CYS A 223 17.45 -4.47 27.25
C CYS A 223 16.10 -4.43 26.53
N PRO A 224 15.72 -3.28 25.93
CA PRO A 224 14.48 -3.12 25.20
C PRO A 224 14.44 -4.02 23.96
N PHE A 225 13.24 -4.29 23.46
CA PHE A 225 13.05 -5.29 22.40
C PHE A 225 13.90 -5.05 21.15
N LEU A 226 13.98 -3.80 20.66
CA LEU A 226 14.72 -3.48 19.43
C LEU A 226 16.23 -3.67 19.51
N GLU A 227 16.83 -3.67 20.71
CA GLU A 227 18.28 -3.88 20.87
C GLU A 227 18.65 -5.36 20.85
N ARG A 228 17.68 -6.24 21.09
CA ARG A 228 17.86 -7.69 21.10
C ARG A 228 18.08 -8.24 19.70
N GLU A 229 18.74 -9.38 19.60
CA GLU A 229 18.99 -10.09 18.33
C GLU A 229 17.70 -10.32 17.53
N LEU A 230 16.60 -10.69 18.19
CA LEU A 230 15.29 -10.88 17.56
C LEU A 230 14.67 -9.57 17.04
N GLY A 231 15.01 -8.44 17.66
CA GLY A 231 14.50 -7.11 17.33
C GLY A 231 15.27 -6.41 16.21
N GLN A 232 16.57 -6.71 16.06
CA GLN A 232 17.46 -6.07 15.07
C GLN A 232 16.92 -6.16 13.64
N LYS A 233 16.33 -7.30 13.26
CA LYS A 233 15.71 -7.46 11.93
C LYS A 233 14.61 -6.44 11.64
N PHE A 234 13.90 -5.97 12.66
CA PHE A 234 12.77 -5.04 12.52
C PHE A 234 13.19 -3.57 12.59
N LEU A 235 14.42 -3.31 13.02
CA LEU A 235 14.96 -1.97 13.22
C LEU A 235 14.77 -1.05 11.99
N PRO A 236 14.98 -1.47 10.73
CA PRO A 236 14.73 -0.62 9.55
C PRO A 236 13.28 -0.13 9.43
N VAL A 237 12.29 -0.94 9.83
CA VAL A 237 10.87 -0.59 9.78
C VAL A 237 10.59 0.58 10.74
N PHE A 238 11.08 0.49 11.98
CA PHE A 238 10.86 1.52 13.00
C PHE A 238 11.69 2.79 12.78
N HIS A 239 12.68 2.78 11.90
CA HIS A 239 13.36 4.00 11.44
C HIS A 239 12.50 4.81 10.46
N CYS A 240 11.54 4.18 9.80
CA CYS A 240 10.63 4.86 8.86
C CYS A 240 9.49 5.61 9.58
N LEU A 241 9.25 5.32 10.86
CA LEU A 241 8.17 5.91 11.63
C LEU A 241 8.50 7.32 12.14
N ARG A 242 7.51 8.21 12.07
CA ARG A 242 7.59 9.61 12.52
C ARG A 242 7.22 9.72 14.00
N LEU A 243 8.03 9.13 14.87
CA LEU A 243 7.75 9.11 16.31
C LEU A 243 7.66 10.52 16.91
N HIS A 244 8.30 11.52 16.30
CA HIS A 244 8.20 12.93 16.69
C HIS A 244 6.82 13.55 16.43
N GLY A 245 5.94 12.87 15.68
CA GLY A 245 4.55 13.29 15.47
C GLY A 245 3.58 12.83 16.55
N ILE A 246 4.04 12.06 17.53
CA ILE A 246 3.20 11.55 18.63
C ILE A 246 3.29 12.55 19.78
N THR A 247 2.26 13.40 19.91
CA THR A 247 2.28 14.53 20.85
C THR A 247 1.37 14.35 22.07
N LYS A 248 0.48 13.35 22.07
CA LYS A 248 -0.44 13.10 23.18
C LYS A 248 0.30 12.46 24.35
N SER A 249 0.10 12.97 25.57
CA SER A 249 0.80 12.48 26.76
C SER A 249 0.52 11.00 27.06
N LYS A 250 -0.74 10.55 26.90
CA LYS A 250 -1.12 9.14 27.08
C LYS A 250 -0.36 8.21 26.12
N ASP A 251 -0.28 8.60 24.85
CA ASP A 251 0.42 7.82 23.83
C ASP A 251 1.93 7.74 24.11
N LEU A 252 2.52 8.81 24.67
CA LEU A 252 3.93 8.82 25.10
C LEU A 252 4.18 7.94 26.32
N GLU A 253 3.23 7.87 27.26
CA GLU A 253 3.27 6.96 28.41
C GLU A 253 3.23 5.50 27.93
N ASP A 254 2.37 5.17 26.96
CA ASP A 254 2.30 3.85 26.34
C ASP A 254 3.63 3.45 25.67
N ILE A 255 4.26 4.38 24.94
CA ILE A 255 5.58 4.16 24.29
C ILE A 255 6.67 3.88 25.33
N LYS A 256 6.60 4.51 26.50
CA LYS A 256 7.53 4.24 27.60
C LYS A 256 7.23 2.88 28.25
N TYR A 257 5.96 2.55 28.41
CA TYR A 257 5.51 1.32 29.08
C TYR A 257 5.85 0.05 28.29
N ILE A 258 5.76 0.07 26.96
CA ILE A 258 5.92 -1.12 26.12
C ILE A 258 7.34 -1.74 26.13
N ASN A 259 8.36 -1.07 26.69
CA ASN A 259 9.77 -1.52 26.71
C ASN A 259 10.30 -1.96 25.31
N PHE A 260 9.82 -1.29 24.26
CA PHE A 260 10.11 -1.66 22.88
C PHE A 260 11.32 -0.90 22.32
N PHE A 261 11.38 0.41 22.59
CA PHE A 261 12.39 1.30 22.04
C PHE A 261 13.58 1.50 22.99
N PRO A 262 14.79 1.75 22.45
CA PRO A 262 15.93 2.23 23.23
C PRO A 262 15.57 3.46 24.07
N GLU A 263 15.98 3.47 25.35
CA GLU A 263 15.68 4.58 26.27
C GLU A 263 16.23 5.91 25.72
N ALA A 264 17.45 5.91 25.17
CA ALA A 264 18.05 7.08 24.56
C ALA A 264 17.19 7.68 23.42
N ARG A 265 16.49 6.84 22.64
CA ARG A 265 15.60 7.30 21.57
C ARG A 265 14.35 7.97 22.14
N ILE A 266 13.75 7.38 23.18
CA ILE A 266 12.58 7.95 23.87
C ILE A 266 12.94 9.29 24.51
N VAL A 267 14.07 9.35 25.24
CA VAL A 267 14.57 10.58 25.88
C VAL A 267 14.79 11.68 24.85
N ARG A 268 15.38 11.36 23.68
CA ARG A 268 15.54 12.32 22.59
C ARG A 268 14.20 12.84 22.06
N ILE A 269 13.20 11.98 21.92
CA ILE A 269 11.85 12.39 21.47
C ILE A 269 11.23 13.34 22.50
N LEU A 270 11.26 12.98 23.78
CA LEU A 270 10.72 13.80 24.87
C LEU A 270 11.45 15.15 24.97
N ALA A 271 12.77 15.17 24.87
CA ALA A 271 13.57 16.39 24.86
C ALA A 271 13.20 17.31 23.68
N ASN A 272 12.95 16.74 22.50
CA ASN A 272 12.52 17.50 21.33
C ASN A 272 11.11 18.09 21.52
N HIS A 273 10.18 17.35 22.10
CA HIS A 273 8.85 17.87 22.44
C HIS A 273 8.93 18.98 23.49
N TYR A 274 9.76 18.81 24.51
CA TYR A 274 10.00 19.84 25.53
C TYR A 274 10.53 21.13 24.91
N ARG A 275 11.59 21.04 24.08
CA ARG A 275 12.12 22.22 23.35
C ARG A 275 11.08 22.86 22.43
N SER A 276 10.24 22.05 21.78
CA SER A 276 9.16 22.56 20.94
C SER A 276 8.13 23.31 21.79
N LEU A 277 7.81 22.85 22.99
CA LEU A 277 6.91 23.55 23.92
C LEU A 277 7.51 24.86 24.43
N GLU A 278 8.78 24.85 24.85
CA GLU A 278 9.47 26.06 25.33
C GLU A 278 9.59 27.15 24.26
N SER A 279 9.78 26.77 23.01
CA SER A 279 9.84 27.69 21.86
C SER A 279 8.47 28.17 21.37
N GLY A 280 7.39 27.85 22.08
CA GLY A 280 6.02 28.22 21.71
C GLY A 280 5.49 27.44 20.51
N GLY A 281 5.96 26.21 20.34
CA GLY A 281 5.51 25.20 19.39
C GLY A 281 6.46 24.92 18.22
N ASP A 282 7.64 25.56 18.15
CA ASP A 282 8.51 25.53 16.95
C ASP A 282 9.17 24.16 16.77
N MET A 283 9.01 23.56 15.58
CA MET A 283 9.56 22.24 15.29
C MET A 283 10.92 22.37 14.60
N PHE A 284 11.99 22.63 15.37
CA PHE A 284 13.35 22.86 14.84
C PHE A 284 13.90 21.73 13.96
N HIS A 285 13.52 20.48 14.26
CA HIS A 285 14.04 19.30 13.57
C HIS A 285 13.23 18.90 12.32
N VAL A 286 12.10 19.57 12.07
CA VAL A 286 11.12 19.21 11.04
C VAL A 286 11.14 20.29 9.96
N LYS A 287 11.80 20.01 8.83
CA LYS A 287 11.92 20.96 7.71
C LYS A 287 11.11 20.53 6.50
N ASP A 288 11.15 19.24 6.20
CA ASP A 288 10.50 18.68 5.03
C ASP A 288 9.10 18.15 5.37
N LEU A 289 8.10 18.66 4.66
CA LEU A 289 6.71 18.28 4.85
C LEU A 289 6.48 16.83 4.37
N SER A 290 7.14 16.41 3.29
CA SER A 290 6.85 15.11 2.68
C SER A 290 7.27 13.95 3.59
N THR A 291 8.39 14.10 4.29
CA THR A 291 9.00 13.04 5.12
C THR A 291 8.74 13.19 6.61
N GLN A 292 8.53 14.41 7.12
CA GLN A 292 8.53 14.68 8.56
C GLN A 292 7.25 15.36 9.07
N ALA A 293 6.28 15.69 8.22
CA ALA A 293 5.01 16.26 8.68
C ALA A 293 4.26 15.29 9.61
N ILE A 294 3.52 15.88 10.56
CA ILE A 294 2.56 15.14 11.37
C ILE A 294 1.30 14.96 10.53
N ARG A 295 0.82 13.71 10.44
CA ARG A 295 -0.36 13.36 9.64
C ARG A 295 -1.54 13.03 10.52
N PHE A 296 -2.69 13.55 10.12
CA PHE A 296 -4.00 13.17 10.64
C PHE A 296 -4.93 12.80 9.49
N GLY A 297 -5.70 11.74 9.68
CA GLY A 297 -6.50 11.14 8.61
C GLY A 297 -7.99 11.18 8.92
N LEU A 298 -8.80 11.62 7.96
CA LEU A 298 -10.26 11.42 7.97
C LEU A 298 -10.62 10.36 6.93
N LEU A 299 -11.30 9.31 7.37
CA LEU A 299 -11.89 8.31 6.49
C LEU A 299 -13.36 8.65 6.27
N ILE A 300 -13.73 8.88 5.02
CA ILE A 300 -15.07 9.30 4.64
C ILE A 300 -15.76 8.14 3.94
N ASN A 301 -16.82 7.68 4.59
CA ASN A 301 -17.77 6.73 4.04
C ASN A 301 -19.00 7.51 3.52
N GLN A 302 -19.96 6.86 2.86
CA GLN A 302 -21.14 7.56 2.31
C GLN A 302 -22.19 7.98 3.35
N GLU A 303 -22.06 7.54 4.61
CA GLU A 303 -23.13 7.59 5.61
C GLU A 303 -23.41 9.00 6.17
N ASN A 304 -22.37 9.82 6.40
CA ASN A 304 -22.52 11.12 7.06
C ASN A 304 -22.30 12.28 6.09
N LYS A 305 -23.02 13.38 6.32
CA LYS A 305 -22.83 14.63 5.56
C LYS A 305 -21.62 15.43 6.02
N ILE A 306 -21.27 15.32 7.30
CA ILE A 306 -20.18 16.07 7.93
C ILE A 306 -19.33 15.09 8.74
N TYR A 307 -18.03 15.15 8.50
CA TYR A 307 -16.97 14.45 9.23
C TYR A 307 -16.12 15.51 9.91
N SER A 308 -15.87 15.37 11.20
CA SER A 308 -15.03 16.32 11.95
C SER A 308 -14.20 15.58 12.99
N GLU A 309 -12.93 15.94 13.11
CA GLU A 309 -12.05 15.47 14.18
C GLU A 309 -11.24 16.64 14.75
N MET A 310 -11.01 16.58 16.06
CA MET A 310 -10.29 17.61 16.81
C MET A 310 -8.88 17.13 17.08
N ILE A 311 -7.91 17.96 16.71
CA ILE A 311 -6.48 17.65 16.84
C ILE A 311 -5.78 18.73 17.66
N GLY A 312 -4.87 18.32 18.54
CA GLY A 312 -4.11 19.20 19.41
C GLY A 312 -2.61 18.96 19.29
N VAL A 313 -1.85 20.00 18.99
CA VAL A 313 -0.39 19.94 18.85
C VAL A 313 0.24 21.14 19.56
N TYR A 314 1.06 20.90 20.59
CA TYR A 314 1.75 21.93 21.38
C TYR A 314 0.84 23.07 21.85
N GLY A 315 -0.40 22.74 22.23
CA GLY A 315 -1.41 23.68 22.71
C GLY A 315 -2.10 24.52 21.65
N PHE A 316 -1.87 24.23 20.37
CA PHE A 316 -2.70 24.70 19.27
C PHE A 316 -3.72 23.62 18.92
N PHE A 317 -4.99 24.00 18.89
CA PHE A 317 -6.10 23.12 18.56
C PHE A 317 -6.65 23.44 17.18
N PHE A 318 -6.88 22.40 16.40
CA PHE A 318 -7.49 22.49 15.08
C PHE A 318 -8.64 21.48 14.97
N GLU A 319 -9.62 21.85 14.18
CA GLU A 319 -10.72 20.99 13.75
C GLU A 319 -10.50 20.69 12.27
N ILE A 320 -10.31 19.43 11.93
CA ILE A 320 -10.25 18.97 10.54
C ILE A 320 -11.65 18.55 10.12
N LYS A 321 -12.13 19.06 8.99
CA LYS A 321 -13.49 18.84 8.49
C LYS A 321 -13.51 18.29 7.08
N GLY A 322 -14.41 17.34 6.87
CA GLY A 322 -14.89 16.91 5.57
C GLY A 322 -16.39 17.10 5.47
N ILE A 323 -16.83 17.83 4.44
CA ILE A 323 -18.24 18.11 4.19
C ILE A 323 -18.59 17.53 2.82
N LYS A 324 -19.65 16.73 2.76
CA LYS A 324 -20.24 16.25 1.52
C LYS A 324 -21.31 17.24 1.06
N HIS A 325 -21.15 17.76 -0.15
CA HIS A 325 -22.10 18.61 -0.85
C HIS A 325 -22.81 17.78 -1.93
N GLY A 326 -24.09 17.47 -1.72
CA GLY A 326 -24.84 16.61 -2.64
C GLY A 326 -24.30 15.18 -2.68
N ASP A 327 -24.20 14.60 -3.87
CA ASP A 327 -23.87 13.18 -4.03
C ASP A 327 -22.39 12.91 -4.30
N SER A 328 -21.69 13.80 -5.01
CA SER A 328 -20.32 13.59 -5.50
C SER A 328 -19.33 14.72 -5.18
N SER A 329 -19.78 15.84 -4.62
CA SER A 329 -18.91 16.97 -4.28
C SER A 329 -18.50 16.92 -2.82
N TYR A 330 -17.22 17.13 -2.53
CA TYR A 330 -16.68 17.13 -1.18
C TYR A 330 -15.77 18.33 -0.95
N SER A 331 -15.75 18.83 0.28
CA SER A 331 -14.86 19.91 0.68
C SER A 331 -14.12 19.59 1.98
N PHE A 332 -12.80 19.75 1.97
CA PHE A 332 -11.92 19.48 3.10
C PHE A 332 -11.17 20.73 3.53
N TYR A 333 -11.13 21.00 4.83
CA TYR A 333 -10.34 22.10 5.37
C TYR A 333 -10.00 21.85 6.83
N MET A 334 -9.00 22.58 7.30
CA MET A 334 -8.59 22.63 8.70
C MET A 334 -8.92 24.02 9.27
N GLN A 335 -9.45 24.07 10.48
CA GLN A 335 -9.80 25.31 11.15
C GLN A 335 -9.20 25.37 12.54
N ARG A 336 -8.48 26.45 12.86
CA ARG A 336 -8.01 26.74 14.21
C ARG A 336 -9.19 27.13 15.09
N ILE A 337 -9.22 26.57 16.29
CA ILE A 337 -10.29 26.74 17.28
C ILE A 337 -9.72 27.31 18.59
N LYS A 338 -10.57 28.04 19.32
CA LYS A 338 -10.22 28.53 20.65
C LYS A 338 -10.40 27.44 21.70
N TYR A 339 -9.59 27.52 22.74
CA TYR A 339 -9.72 26.69 23.95
C TYR A 339 -11.09 26.80 24.64
N SER A 340 -11.76 27.95 24.54
CA SER A 340 -13.05 28.20 25.20
C SER A 340 -14.26 27.66 24.43
N ASP A 341 -14.11 27.42 23.12
CA ASP A 341 -15.22 27.03 22.23
C ASP A 341 -15.35 25.51 22.08
N THR A 342 -14.52 24.75 22.80
CA THR A 342 -14.43 23.30 22.65
C THR A 342 -15.45 22.59 23.55
N ASN A 343 -16.30 21.77 22.94
CA ASN A 343 -17.07 20.72 23.65
C ASN A 343 -16.21 19.46 23.88
N LEU A 344 -14.94 19.60 24.32
CA LEU A 344 -14.09 18.43 24.56
C LEU A 344 -14.45 17.75 25.90
N PRO A 345 -14.19 16.45 26.05
CA PRO A 345 -14.26 15.77 27.35
C PRO A 345 -13.23 16.36 28.32
N THR A 346 -13.60 16.56 29.59
CA THR A 346 -12.77 17.11 30.69
C THR A 346 -11.36 16.50 30.77
N ILE A 347 -11.24 15.21 30.45
CA ILE A 347 -10.00 14.41 30.46
C ILE A 347 -8.96 14.84 29.41
N VAL A 348 -9.35 15.49 28.32
CA VAL A 348 -8.40 15.99 27.30
C VAL A 348 -7.78 17.32 27.76
N TYR A 349 -8.47 18.07 28.60
CA TYR A 349 -8.06 19.41 29.06
C TYR A 349 -7.03 19.41 30.17
N GLU A 350 -7.19 18.56 31.20
CA GLU A 350 -6.40 18.69 32.43
C GLU A 350 -4.88 18.53 32.22
N ARG A 351 -4.46 17.81 31.17
CA ARG A 351 -3.05 17.44 30.95
C ARG A 351 -2.46 17.95 29.64
N SER A 352 -3.21 18.75 28.87
CA SER A 352 -2.74 19.27 27.58
C SER A 352 -2.23 20.71 27.73
N PRO A 353 -1.08 21.06 27.13
CA PRO A 353 -0.64 22.45 27.11
C PRO A 353 -1.64 23.32 26.35
N VAL A 354 -1.76 24.60 26.70
CA VAL A 354 -2.57 25.59 25.99
C VAL A 354 -1.68 26.74 25.55
N SER A 355 -1.66 27.02 24.25
CA SER A 355 -0.90 28.14 23.70
C SER A 355 -1.72 29.41 23.71
N LEU A 356 -1.19 30.49 24.30
CA LEU A 356 -1.81 31.81 24.34
C LEU A 356 -1.48 32.66 23.09
N ARG A 357 -0.66 32.15 22.16
CA ARG A 357 -0.27 32.89 20.95
C ARG A 357 -1.49 33.17 20.07
N GLN A 358 -1.65 34.41 19.61
CA GLN A 358 -2.78 34.81 18.77
C GLN A 358 -2.74 34.15 17.38
N GLU A 359 -1.55 33.98 16.82
CA GLU A 359 -1.33 33.42 15.49
C GLU A 359 -0.31 32.29 15.52
N ARG A 360 -0.43 31.38 14.56
CA ARG A 360 0.55 30.32 14.32
C ARG A 360 0.83 30.18 12.84
N LEU A 361 2.09 30.34 12.43
CA LEU A 361 2.51 29.95 11.09
C LEU A 361 2.44 28.42 10.99
N VAL A 362 1.75 27.91 9.98
CA VAL A 362 1.60 26.48 9.72
C VAL A 362 1.93 26.23 8.25
N LYS A 363 2.83 25.27 8.00
CA LYS A 363 3.08 24.72 6.67
C LYS A 363 2.30 23.42 6.57
N TYR A 364 1.39 23.32 5.60
CA TYR A 364 0.46 22.20 5.51
C TYR A 364 0.17 21.79 4.07
N GLU A 365 -0.37 20.58 3.93
CA GLU A 365 -0.89 20.01 2.69
C GLU A 365 -2.11 19.16 3.05
N ILE A 366 -3.21 19.37 2.33
CA ILE A 366 -4.40 18.50 2.41
C ILE A 366 -4.40 17.64 1.15
N ARG A 367 -4.45 16.32 1.34
CA ARG A 367 -4.55 15.33 0.27
C ARG A 367 -5.81 14.51 0.42
N ALA A 368 -6.51 14.27 -0.66
CA ALA A 368 -7.63 13.35 -0.72
C ALA A 368 -7.36 12.30 -1.80
N GLN A 369 -7.58 11.03 -1.46
CA GLN A 369 -7.37 9.90 -2.36
C GLN A 369 -8.62 9.03 -2.39
N SER A 370 -9.02 8.64 -3.58
CA SER A 370 -10.20 7.82 -3.79
C SER A 370 -9.99 6.86 -4.96
N LEU A 371 -10.64 5.70 -4.92
CA LEU A 371 -10.60 4.70 -5.97
C LEU A 371 -11.79 4.88 -6.91
N VAL A 372 -11.53 5.19 -8.18
CA VAL A 372 -12.54 5.38 -9.23
C VAL A 372 -12.18 4.46 -10.40
N ASP A 373 -13.11 3.59 -10.80
CA ASP A 373 -12.93 2.65 -11.92
C ASP A 373 -11.61 1.86 -11.86
N GLY A 374 -11.26 1.36 -10.66
CA GLY A 374 -10.04 0.59 -10.42
C GLY A 374 -8.74 1.42 -10.39
N ASN A 375 -8.81 2.74 -10.56
CA ASN A 375 -7.65 3.63 -10.54
C ASN A 375 -7.71 4.62 -9.37
N TRP A 376 -6.58 4.77 -8.68
CA TRP A 376 -6.44 5.74 -7.60
C TRP A 376 -6.33 7.16 -8.17
N GLN A 377 -7.28 8.01 -7.81
CA GLN A 377 -7.24 9.44 -8.06
C GLN A 377 -6.70 10.16 -6.81
N GLU A 378 -5.78 11.10 -7.01
CA GLU A 378 -5.18 11.90 -5.95
C GLU A 378 -5.48 13.39 -6.20
N PHE A 379 -5.96 14.06 -5.16
CA PHE A 379 -6.25 15.48 -5.15
C PHE A 379 -5.47 16.14 -4.02
N SER A 380 -4.85 17.30 -4.26
CA SER A 380 -4.10 18.00 -3.21
C SER A 380 -4.25 19.52 -3.31
N THR A 381 -4.04 20.20 -2.18
CA THR A 381 -3.94 21.67 -2.14
C THR A 381 -2.56 22.21 -2.52
N ASN A 382 -1.61 21.32 -2.88
CA ASN A 382 -0.17 21.55 -2.79
C ASN A 382 0.29 21.97 -1.37
N THR A 383 1.59 22.16 -1.22
CA THR A 383 2.18 22.67 0.03
C THR A 383 1.89 24.16 0.15
N LEU A 384 1.16 24.54 1.20
CA LEU A 384 0.83 25.92 1.52
C LEU A 384 1.43 26.31 2.87
N THR A 385 1.70 27.60 3.04
CA THR A 385 2.12 28.17 4.32
C THR A 385 1.20 29.34 4.66
N GLN A 386 0.55 29.26 5.81
CA GLN A 386 -0.45 30.24 6.24
C GLN A 386 -0.32 30.53 7.74
N LYS A 387 -0.57 31.77 8.15
CA LYS A 387 -0.76 32.13 9.55
C LYS A 387 -2.21 31.82 9.97
N PHE A 388 -2.36 30.91 10.92
CA PHE A 388 -3.64 30.56 11.52
C PHE A 388 -3.90 31.42 12.75
N GLY A 389 -4.87 32.32 12.66
CA GLY A 389 -5.34 33.14 13.77
C GLY A 389 -6.62 32.62 14.41
N LEU A 390 -7.18 33.40 15.33
CA LEU A 390 -8.49 33.12 15.97
C LEU A 390 -9.65 33.90 15.34
N ILE A 391 -9.36 34.74 14.34
CA ILE A 391 -10.35 35.53 13.60
C ILE A 391 -10.86 34.67 12.43
N LYS A 392 -12.15 34.77 12.08
CA LYS A 392 -12.79 33.95 11.03
C LYS A 392 -12.05 33.96 9.68
N SER A 393 -11.40 35.07 9.32
CA SER A 393 -10.65 35.21 8.07
C SER A 393 -9.32 34.45 8.06
N THR A 394 -8.67 34.30 9.21
CA THR A 394 -7.35 33.68 9.34
C THR A 394 -7.39 32.32 10.04
N SER A 395 -8.54 31.92 10.60
CA SER A 395 -8.67 30.64 11.31
C SER A 395 -8.77 29.44 10.39
N LYS A 396 -9.15 29.63 9.11
CA LYS A 396 -9.47 28.54 8.18
C LYS A 396 -8.38 28.37 7.13
N SER A 397 -8.03 27.12 6.81
CA SER A 397 -7.15 26.78 5.69
C SER A 397 -7.82 27.03 4.34
N HIS A 398 -7.00 27.03 3.27
CA HIS A 398 -7.54 26.78 1.93
C HIS A 398 -8.39 25.50 1.94
N THR A 399 -9.56 25.57 1.29
CA THR A 399 -10.47 24.43 1.18
C THR A 399 -10.12 23.61 -0.06
N LEU A 400 -9.85 22.32 0.11
CA LEU A 400 -9.73 21.37 -1.00
C LEU A 400 -11.15 20.99 -1.42
N LYS A 401 -11.55 21.32 -2.65
CA LYS A 401 -12.82 20.89 -3.22
C LYS A 401 -12.53 19.78 -4.22
N ILE A 402 -13.25 18.67 -4.12
CA ILE A 402 -13.13 17.56 -5.06
C ILE A 402 -14.52 17.15 -5.54
N GLU A 403 -14.57 16.64 -6.76
CA GLU A 403 -15.74 15.97 -7.31
C GLU A 403 -15.33 14.54 -7.65
N THR A 404 -15.89 13.57 -6.93
CA THR A 404 -15.56 12.16 -7.14
C THR A 404 -16.74 11.26 -6.81
N VAL A 405 -16.86 10.17 -7.55
CA VAL A 405 -17.82 9.08 -7.29
C VAL A 405 -17.17 7.94 -6.47
N GLY A 406 -15.85 7.99 -6.27
CA GLY A 406 -15.12 6.93 -5.59
C GLY A 406 -15.35 6.94 -4.07
N ASN A 407 -15.55 5.77 -3.50
CA ASN A 407 -15.77 5.54 -2.08
C ASN A 407 -15.00 4.28 -1.65
N PRO A 408 -14.29 4.27 -0.50
CA PRO A 408 -14.09 5.36 0.46
C PRO A 408 -13.10 6.44 0.01
N ILE A 409 -13.23 7.64 0.60
CA ILE A 409 -12.30 8.76 0.40
C ILE A 409 -11.37 8.85 1.62
N PHE A 410 -10.07 8.76 1.36
CA PHE A 410 -9.01 8.88 2.35
C PHE A 410 -8.46 10.31 2.32
N VAL A 411 -8.68 11.07 3.38
CA VAL A 411 -8.21 12.47 3.46
C VAL A 411 -7.09 12.57 4.49
N THR A 412 -5.91 12.97 4.05
CA THR A 412 -4.73 13.19 4.91
C THR A 412 -4.45 14.68 5.06
N PHE A 413 -4.42 15.15 6.30
CA PHE A 413 -3.97 16.48 6.69
C PHE A 413 -2.53 16.36 7.21
N ALA A 414 -1.57 16.80 6.42
CA ALA A 414 -0.16 16.81 6.80
C ALA A 414 0.25 18.24 7.15
N PHE A 415 0.76 18.47 8.36
CA PHE A 415 1.28 19.79 8.74
C PHE A 415 2.47 19.74 9.67
N LEU A 416 3.21 20.84 9.69
CA LEU A 416 4.30 21.11 10.63
C LEU A 416 4.28 22.57 11.03
N PHE A 417 4.91 22.88 12.16
CA PHE A 417 5.07 24.24 12.61
C PHE A 417 6.51 24.73 12.38
N PRO A 418 6.74 25.55 11.33
CA PRO A 418 8.06 26.07 11.04
C PRO A 418 8.53 27.02 12.16
N VAL A 419 9.85 27.16 12.28
CA VAL A 419 10.45 28.17 13.17
C VAL A 419 10.00 29.55 12.70
N SER A 420 9.50 30.35 13.65
CA SER A 420 8.83 31.63 13.40
C SER A 420 9.66 32.80 13.89
#